data_AF-A0A2J6QVU4-F1
#
_entry.id   AF-A0A2J6QVU4-F1
#
_cell.length_a   1.000
_cell.length_b   1.000
_cell.length_c   1.000
_cell.angle_alpha   90.00
_cell.angle_beta   90.00
_cell.angle_gamma   90.00
#
_symmetry.space_group_name_H-M   'P 1'
#
loop_
_entity.id
_entity.type
_entity.pdbx_description
1 polymer ?
#
loop_
_entity_poly.entity_id
_entity_poly.type
_entity_poly.pdbx_seq_one_letter_code
_entity_poly.pdbx_strand_id
1 'polypeptide(L)'
;MYVTSNLYTALHHLRFEDEDRILWIDAICINQNNQQERRHQVQQMGRIYKAAERVVIWLGQGTKETDLVMDFMKQQHDRNVSVEGDWRPSAQIRLDHVKEDQIAILRDGMEVILTRPWFRRIWILQEIAHARVAIIHCGKKSISARTFAQVPSLMGIHPHPNCQAVLDIMPGISREESWWSQQRNLHTLLVKFRESEASDERDIIYALQGISSDGCQSDVLVPDYTKSIQEVIRETISFLLSPTNRDRSLYQFLDWTLPQFLRRLDTLRPMVLASAWKRGKGDTVKLLLQHGTELEGTDEWGQSPLSLVGAKEQAPLLPVAEYIPAAYPDTTSSCYDYELCADCPRVLSFEDAKTKLGEELKRHWAHLQGIHEQVAKRRAQNRINKYVSRWKKVFYLETAEDYHILAHEIHNERKGLRLQREGRQRMP
;
A
#
# COMPACT_ATOMS: atom_id res chain seq x y z
N MET A 1 35.82 22.59 -5.14
CA MET A 1 34.69 21.65 -5.24
C MET A 1 35.00 20.48 -4.32
N TYR A 2 34.17 20.25 -3.30
CA TYR A 2 34.36 19.13 -2.37
C TYR A 2 33.33 18.05 -2.73
N VAL A 3 33.78 16.82 -2.90
CA VAL A 3 32.91 15.65 -3.15
C VAL A 3 33.06 14.66 -2.01
N THR A 4 32.00 13.90 -1.73
CA THR A 4 32.06 12.83 -0.73
C THR A 4 32.99 11.71 -1.20
N SER A 5 33.58 10.95 -0.27
CA SER A 5 34.46 9.82 -0.59
C SER A 5 33.77 8.78 -1.50
N ASN A 6 32.47 8.53 -1.27
CA ASN A 6 31.69 7.63 -2.11
C ASN A 6 31.59 8.14 -3.55
N LEU A 7 31.31 9.43 -3.74
CA LEU A 7 31.20 10.04 -5.07
C LEU A 7 32.57 10.10 -5.77
N TYR A 8 33.63 10.45 -5.06
CA TYR A 8 35.00 10.40 -5.58
C TYR A 8 35.34 9.01 -6.12
N THR A 9 35.05 7.97 -5.33
CA THR A 9 35.31 6.58 -5.72
C THR A 9 34.48 6.19 -6.95
N ALA A 10 33.20 6.58 -6.99
CA ALA A 10 32.33 6.35 -8.14
C ALA A 10 32.88 7.00 -9.42
N LEU A 11 33.25 8.29 -9.36
CA LEU A 11 33.80 9.02 -10.50
C LEU A 11 35.07 8.35 -11.04
N HIS A 12 35.96 7.89 -10.16
CA HIS A 12 37.17 7.17 -10.58
C HIS A 12 36.86 5.84 -11.27
N HIS A 13 35.81 5.13 -10.87
CA HIS A 13 35.41 3.86 -11.50
C HIS A 13 34.59 4.05 -12.78
N LEU A 14 33.88 5.18 -12.91
CA LEU A 14 33.03 5.46 -14.07
C LEU A 14 33.77 6.20 -15.19
N ARG A 15 34.94 6.76 -14.90
CA ARG A 15 35.82 7.39 -15.88
C ARG A 15 36.29 6.35 -16.89
N PHE A 16 36.21 6.71 -18.18
CA PHE A 16 36.87 5.95 -19.23
C PHE A 16 38.36 6.31 -19.31
N GLU A 17 39.20 5.37 -19.73
CA GLU A 17 40.65 5.57 -19.81
C GLU A 17 41.00 6.60 -20.90
N ASP A 18 40.34 6.49 -22.06
CA ASP A 18 40.75 7.19 -23.28
C ASP A 18 39.72 8.20 -23.81
N GLU A 19 38.57 8.36 -23.16
CA GLU A 19 37.52 9.25 -23.63
C GLU A 19 36.79 10.01 -22.51
N ASP A 20 36.26 11.18 -22.86
CA ASP A 20 35.46 11.97 -21.96
C ASP A 20 34.08 11.34 -21.76
N ARG A 21 33.59 11.41 -20.52
CA ARG A 21 32.23 11.00 -20.17
C ARG A 21 31.44 12.19 -19.62
N ILE A 22 30.26 12.41 -20.18
CA ILE A 22 29.30 13.38 -19.65
C ILE A 22 28.46 12.70 -18.57
N LEU A 23 28.52 13.24 -17.35
CA LEU A 23 27.73 12.78 -16.21
C LEU A 23 26.96 13.96 -15.61
N TRP A 24 25.66 13.76 -15.41
CA TRP A 24 24.88 14.62 -14.53
C TRP A 24 24.85 13.98 -13.14
N ILE A 25 25.28 14.73 -12.13
CA ILE A 25 25.37 14.28 -10.74
C ILE A 25 24.80 15.40 -9.87
N ASP A 26 23.70 15.14 -9.17
CA ASP A 26 23.00 16.07 -8.30
C ASP A 26 23.91 16.85 -7.34
N ALA A 27 24.86 16.17 -6.70
CA ALA A 27 25.80 16.76 -5.75
C ALA A 27 26.81 17.74 -6.39
N ILE A 28 26.95 17.72 -7.72
CA ILE A 28 27.87 18.57 -8.48
C ILE A 28 27.10 19.62 -9.29
N CYS A 29 26.02 19.21 -9.94
CA CYS A 29 25.25 20.02 -10.87
C CYS A 29 24.22 20.93 -10.19
N ILE A 30 23.85 20.65 -8.93
CA ILE A 30 22.90 21.48 -8.17
C ILE A 30 23.68 22.27 -7.13
N ASN A 31 23.46 23.58 -7.07
CA ASN A 31 23.97 24.40 -5.97
C ASN A 31 23.19 24.09 -4.68
N GLN A 32 23.73 23.18 -3.89
CA GLN A 32 23.13 22.74 -2.62
C GLN A 32 22.96 23.86 -1.59
N ASN A 33 23.70 24.98 -1.74
CA ASN A 33 23.61 26.14 -0.84
C ASN A 33 22.47 27.10 -1.21
N ASN A 34 21.84 26.95 -2.37
CA ASN A 34 20.73 27.78 -2.82
C ASN A 34 19.40 27.03 -2.66
N GLN A 35 18.62 27.36 -1.64
CA GLN A 35 17.33 26.71 -1.38
C GLN A 35 16.30 26.89 -2.51
N GLN A 36 16.31 28.04 -3.20
CA GLN A 36 15.39 28.28 -4.32
C GLN A 36 15.74 27.38 -5.50
N GLU A 37 17.03 27.27 -5.82
CA GLU A 37 17.53 26.36 -6.84
C GLU A 37 17.24 24.91 -6.46
N ARG A 38 17.51 24.49 -5.23
CA ARG A 38 17.22 23.13 -4.75
C ARG A 38 15.74 22.78 -4.93
N ARG A 39 14.81 23.67 -4.54
CA ARG A 39 13.37 23.46 -4.77
C ARG A 39 13.04 23.27 -6.23
N HIS A 40 13.58 24.15 -7.08
CA HIS A 40 13.35 24.09 -8.52
C HIS A 40 13.92 22.81 -9.14
N GLN A 41 15.14 22.41 -8.75
CA GLN A 41 15.82 21.22 -9.25
C GLN A 41 15.15 19.93 -8.79
N VAL A 42 14.69 19.85 -7.53
CA VAL A 42 13.91 18.70 -7.03
C VAL A 42 12.66 18.46 -7.90
N GLN A 43 11.97 19.52 -8.30
CA GLN A 43 10.82 19.41 -9.22
C GLN A 43 11.22 18.97 -10.64
N GLN A 44 12.47 19.17 -11.03
CA GLN A 44 13.00 18.76 -12.33
C GLN A 44 13.61 17.36 -12.35
N MET A 45 13.97 16.77 -11.19
CA MET A 45 14.66 15.48 -11.11
C MET A 45 14.00 14.41 -11.96
N GLY A 46 12.67 14.27 -11.87
CA GLY A 46 11.93 13.30 -12.67
C GLY A 46 12.09 13.51 -14.19
N ARG A 47 12.17 14.75 -14.66
CA ARG A 47 12.43 15.07 -16.08
C ARG A 47 13.86 14.74 -16.48
N ILE A 48 14.82 15.05 -15.62
CA ILE A 48 16.25 14.80 -15.86
C ILE A 48 16.50 13.28 -15.99
N TYR A 49 16.06 12.48 -15.01
CA TYR A 49 16.23 11.02 -15.07
C TYR A 49 15.46 10.36 -16.20
N LYS A 50 14.29 10.91 -16.56
CA LYS A 50 13.52 10.43 -17.72
C LYS A 50 14.20 10.76 -19.07
N ALA A 51 14.90 11.88 -19.15
CA ALA A 51 15.62 12.32 -20.34
C ALA A 51 17.02 11.69 -20.46
N ALA A 52 17.59 11.20 -19.36
CA ALA A 52 18.88 10.54 -19.35
C ALA A 52 18.89 9.31 -20.27
N GLU A 53 19.98 9.16 -21.02
CA GLU A 53 20.20 7.97 -21.87
C GLU A 53 20.24 6.69 -21.02
N ARG A 54 20.91 6.78 -19.87
CA ARG A 54 21.03 5.71 -18.87
C ARG A 54 21.25 6.30 -17.48
N VAL A 55 20.73 5.62 -16.48
CA VAL A 55 20.96 5.92 -15.06
C VAL A 55 22.00 4.95 -14.51
N VAL A 56 23.04 5.49 -13.89
CA VAL A 56 24.13 4.70 -13.30
C VAL A 56 23.93 4.62 -11.80
N ILE A 57 23.76 3.40 -11.30
CA ILE A 57 23.59 3.10 -9.89
C ILE A 57 24.92 2.63 -9.34
N TRP A 58 25.54 3.40 -8.45
CA TRP A 58 26.78 3.03 -7.79
C TRP A 58 26.51 2.46 -6.40
N LEU A 59 26.75 1.16 -6.20
CA LEU A 59 26.53 0.50 -4.92
C LEU A 59 27.76 0.57 -4.00
N GLY A 60 28.89 1.12 -4.43
CA GLY A 60 30.15 1.08 -3.68
C GLY A 60 31.12 0.01 -4.20
N GLN A 61 32.25 -0.15 -3.51
CA GLN A 61 33.29 -1.10 -3.88
C GLN A 61 32.80 -2.57 -3.84
N GLY A 62 33.42 -3.42 -4.65
CA GLY A 62 33.17 -4.86 -4.62
C GLY A 62 33.96 -5.55 -3.51
N THR A 63 33.43 -6.66 -3.02
CA THR A 63 34.16 -7.68 -2.25
C THR A 63 34.25 -8.95 -3.09
N LYS A 64 35.00 -9.96 -2.61
CA LYS A 64 35.10 -11.26 -3.30
C LYS A 64 33.71 -11.88 -3.50
N GLU A 65 32.88 -11.81 -2.46
CA GLU A 65 31.53 -12.39 -2.43
C GLU A 65 30.61 -11.64 -3.40
N THR A 66 30.61 -10.30 -3.38
CA THR A 66 29.76 -9.54 -4.31
C THR A 66 30.23 -9.67 -5.76
N ASP A 67 31.53 -9.78 -6.00
CA ASP A 67 32.09 -9.95 -7.34
C ASP A 67 31.68 -11.29 -7.95
N LEU A 68 31.67 -12.38 -7.15
CA LEU A 68 31.17 -13.69 -7.58
C LEU A 68 29.71 -13.62 -8.04
N VAL A 69 28.86 -12.92 -7.31
CA VAL A 69 27.44 -12.76 -7.68
C VAL A 69 27.29 -11.91 -8.93
N MET A 70 28.04 -10.80 -9.04
CA MET A 70 28.01 -9.96 -10.25
C MET A 70 28.48 -10.72 -11.49
N ASP A 71 29.50 -11.56 -11.36
CA ASP A 71 29.98 -12.43 -12.45
C ASP A 71 28.97 -13.52 -12.80
N PHE A 72 28.32 -14.12 -11.80
CA PHE A 72 27.21 -15.05 -12.02
C PHE A 72 26.07 -14.38 -12.80
N MET A 73 25.63 -13.19 -12.37
CA MET A 73 24.56 -12.44 -13.05
C MET A 73 24.93 -12.11 -14.49
N LYS A 74 26.17 -11.69 -14.74
CA LYS A 74 26.67 -11.42 -16.09
C LYS A 74 26.67 -12.69 -16.95
N GLN A 75 27.13 -13.81 -16.42
CA GLN A 75 27.09 -15.09 -17.12
C GLN A 75 25.64 -15.51 -17.48
N GLN A 76 24.67 -15.30 -16.59
CA GLN A 76 23.27 -15.56 -16.91
C GLN A 76 22.74 -14.59 -17.97
N HIS A 77 23.10 -13.31 -17.88
CA HIS A 77 22.73 -12.31 -18.89
C HIS A 77 23.24 -12.72 -20.26
N ASP A 78 24.55 -12.92 -20.41
CA ASP A 78 25.24 -13.22 -21.67
C ASP A 78 24.69 -14.48 -22.35
N ARG A 79 24.34 -15.51 -21.56
CA ARG A 79 23.74 -16.77 -22.06
C ARG A 79 22.29 -16.62 -22.52
N ASN A 80 21.59 -15.60 -22.04
CA ASN A 80 20.17 -15.40 -22.30
C ASN A 80 19.89 -14.20 -23.20
N VAL A 81 20.91 -13.47 -23.68
CA VAL A 81 20.75 -12.32 -24.61
C VAL A 81 19.94 -12.71 -25.86
N SER A 82 20.05 -13.97 -26.29
CA SER A 82 19.36 -14.48 -27.49
C SER A 82 18.03 -15.19 -27.20
N VAL A 83 17.60 -15.29 -25.95
CA VAL A 83 16.31 -15.92 -25.60
C VAL A 83 15.21 -14.88 -25.80
N GLU A 84 14.34 -15.10 -26.77
CA GLU A 84 13.08 -14.34 -26.87
C GLU A 84 12.16 -14.74 -25.71
N GLY A 85 11.80 -13.77 -24.87
CA GLY A 85 10.86 -13.97 -23.76
C GLY A 85 11.51 -14.04 -22.38
N ASP A 86 10.86 -14.75 -21.47
CA ASP A 86 11.29 -14.86 -20.08
C ASP A 86 12.41 -15.90 -19.91
N TRP A 87 13.60 -15.44 -19.54
CA TRP A 87 14.78 -16.29 -19.35
C TRP A 87 14.84 -16.99 -17.99
N ARG A 88 13.98 -16.59 -17.03
CA ARG A 88 14.01 -17.10 -15.64
C ARG A 88 13.88 -18.63 -15.56
N PRO A 89 12.98 -19.32 -16.30
CA PRO A 89 12.88 -20.78 -16.24
C PRO A 89 14.17 -21.48 -16.66
N SER A 90 14.83 -21.00 -17.71
CA SER A 90 16.11 -21.57 -18.18
C SER A 90 17.24 -21.35 -17.17
N ALA A 91 17.25 -20.20 -16.49
CA ALA A 91 18.21 -19.97 -15.42
C ALA A 91 17.93 -20.80 -14.17
N GLN A 92 16.67 -21.01 -13.82
CA GLN A 92 16.29 -21.87 -12.69
C GLN A 92 16.81 -23.30 -12.91
N ILE A 93 16.57 -23.88 -14.08
CA ILE A 93 17.07 -25.23 -14.41
C ILE A 93 18.59 -25.29 -14.22
N ARG A 94 19.34 -24.25 -14.63
CA ARG A 94 20.79 -24.24 -14.44
C ARG A 94 21.20 -24.12 -12.99
N LEU A 95 20.51 -23.26 -12.22
CA LEU A 95 20.73 -23.11 -10.79
C LEU A 95 20.50 -24.43 -10.04
N ASP A 96 19.50 -25.22 -10.44
CA ASP A 96 19.21 -26.52 -9.84
C ASP A 96 20.36 -27.55 -10.02
N HIS A 97 21.28 -27.30 -10.97
CA HIS A 97 22.49 -28.13 -11.19
C HIS A 97 23.75 -27.55 -10.54
N VAL A 98 23.68 -26.35 -9.96
CA VAL A 98 24.79 -25.76 -9.20
C VAL A 98 24.83 -26.44 -7.82
N LYS A 99 26.04 -26.72 -7.32
CA LYS A 99 26.19 -27.33 -6.00
C LYS A 99 25.72 -26.38 -4.91
N GLU A 100 25.11 -26.92 -3.86
CA GLU A 100 24.50 -26.14 -2.77
C GLU A 100 25.50 -25.18 -2.08
N ASP A 101 26.75 -25.62 -1.90
CA ASP A 101 27.83 -24.80 -1.33
C ASP A 101 28.14 -23.56 -2.18
N GLN A 102 28.06 -23.69 -3.51
CA GLN A 102 28.25 -22.56 -4.43
C GLN A 102 27.03 -21.63 -4.43
N ILE A 103 25.81 -22.18 -4.35
CA ILE A 103 24.58 -21.39 -4.25
C ILE A 103 24.58 -20.58 -2.94
N ALA A 104 25.01 -21.17 -1.83
CA ALA A 104 25.12 -20.48 -0.55
C ALA A 104 26.04 -19.25 -0.63
N ILE A 105 27.23 -19.39 -1.23
CA ILE A 105 28.16 -18.27 -1.44
C ILE A 105 27.52 -17.16 -2.30
N LEU A 106 26.77 -17.54 -3.33
CA LEU A 106 26.08 -16.57 -4.19
C LEU A 106 24.93 -15.87 -3.45
N ARG A 107 24.20 -16.59 -2.59
CA ARG A 107 23.16 -16.00 -1.73
C ARG A 107 23.77 -14.99 -0.77
N ASP A 108 24.85 -15.36 -0.07
CA ASP A 108 25.56 -14.47 0.86
C ASP A 108 26.02 -13.19 0.17
N GLY A 109 26.65 -13.31 -0.99
CA GLY A 109 27.08 -12.14 -1.78
C GLY A 109 25.91 -11.25 -2.21
N MET A 110 24.75 -11.85 -2.54
CA MET A 110 23.56 -11.10 -2.94
C MET A 110 22.90 -10.39 -1.76
N GLU A 111 22.83 -11.04 -0.60
CA GLU A 111 22.35 -10.44 0.65
C GLU A 111 23.23 -9.25 1.07
N VAL A 112 24.56 -9.38 0.94
CA VAL A 112 25.50 -8.26 1.16
C VAL A 112 25.21 -7.08 0.23
N ILE A 113 24.85 -7.33 -1.03
CA ILE A 113 24.47 -6.25 -1.96
C ILE A 113 23.14 -5.61 -1.53
N LEU A 114 22.12 -6.41 -1.27
CA LEU A 114 20.75 -5.94 -0.97
C LEU A 114 20.64 -5.20 0.37
N THR A 115 21.58 -5.43 1.29
CA THR A 115 21.66 -4.72 2.57
C THR A 115 22.41 -3.39 2.50
N ARG A 116 22.96 -3.02 1.33
CA ARG A 116 23.71 -1.76 1.18
C ARG A 116 22.81 -0.54 1.39
N PRO A 117 23.36 0.56 1.97
CA PRO A 117 22.58 1.77 2.28
C PRO A 117 21.81 2.35 1.10
N TRP A 118 22.29 2.15 -0.13
CA TRP A 118 21.62 2.65 -1.34
C TRP A 118 20.15 2.21 -1.44
N PHE A 119 19.81 0.97 -1.06
CA PHE A 119 18.43 0.43 -1.11
C PHE A 119 17.48 1.05 -0.10
N ARG A 120 17.98 1.84 0.84
CA ARG A 120 17.17 2.51 1.86
C ARG A 120 16.93 3.97 1.55
N ARG A 121 17.72 4.60 0.68
CA ARG A 121 17.61 6.05 0.43
C ARG A 121 16.30 6.36 -0.28
N ILE A 122 15.58 7.40 0.11
CA ILE A 122 14.31 7.75 -0.58
C ILE A 122 14.54 8.31 -2.00
N TRP A 123 15.58 9.11 -2.20
CA TRP A 123 15.78 9.84 -3.46
C TRP A 123 16.07 8.90 -4.63
N ILE A 124 16.67 7.73 -4.38
CA ILE A 124 16.94 6.71 -5.41
C ILE A 124 15.67 6.23 -6.11
N LEU A 125 14.51 6.35 -5.46
CA LEU A 125 13.24 5.91 -6.02
C LEU A 125 12.88 6.71 -7.26
N GLN A 126 13.10 8.03 -7.27
CA GLN A 126 12.89 8.84 -8.47
C GLN A 126 13.88 8.48 -9.58
N GLU A 127 15.14 8.25 -9.21
CA GLU A 127 16.22 7.91 -10.15
C GLU A 127 15.87 6.64 -10.93
N ILE A 128 15.45 5.59 -10.21
CA ILE A 128 15.12 4.29 -10.79
C ILE A 128 13.77 4.33 -11.48
N ALA A 129 12.73 4.90 -10.85
CA ALA A 129 11.37 4.92 -11.39
C ALA A 129 11.32 5.62 -12.75
N HIS A 130 12.08 6.70 -12.93
CA HIS A 130 12.13 7.45 -14.18
C HIS A 130 13.16 6.93 -15.19
N ALA A 131 14.10 6.09 -14.77
CA ALA A 131 15.10 5.52 -15.67
C ALA A 131 14.45 4.72 -16.81
N ARG A 132 14.85 5.03 -18.05
CA ARG A 132 14.57 4.17 -19.22
C ARG A 132 15.47 2.96 -19.24
N VAL A 133 16.75 3.18 -18.94
CA VAL A 133 17.79 2.16 -18.81
C VAL A 133 18.54 2.45 -17.52
N ALA A 134 18.77 1.43 -16.70
CA ALA A 134 19.57 1.54 -15.49
C ALA A 134 20.65 0.46 -15.45
N ILE A 135 21.86 0.85 -15.06
CA ILE A 135 23.03 -0.01 -14.93
C ILE A 135 23.51 0.06 -13.49
N ILE A 136 23.65 -1.10 -12.86
CA ILE A 136 24.13 -1.24 -11.49
C ILE A 136 25.62 -1.56 -11.52
N HIS A 137 26.39 -0.76 -10.81
CA HIS A 137 27.82 -0.94 -10.59
C HIS A 137 28.09 -1.36 -9.14
N CYS A 138 28.94 -2.36 -8.98
CA CYS A 138 29.51 -2.80 -7.71
C CYS A 138 31.02 -3.00 -7.93
N GLY A 139 31.83 -2.10 -7.40
CA GLY A 139 33.26 -2.04 -7.72
C GLY A 139 33.51 -1.90 -9.22
N LYS A 140 34.30 -2.83 -9.78
CA LYS A 140 34.64 -2.86 -11.22
C LYS A 140 33.62 -3.64 -12.06
N LYS A 141 32.63 -4.26 -11.44
CA LYS A 141 31.62 -5.08 -12.12
C LYS A 141 30.35 -4.27 -12.33
N SER A 142 29.63 -4.59 -13.40
CA SER A 142 28.36 -3.94 -13.73
C SER A 142 27.36 -4.89 -14.36
N ILE A 143 26.08 -4.67 -14.11
CA ILE A 143 24.97 -5.44 -14.68
C ILE A 143 23.77 -4.53 -14.96
N SER A 144 22.91 -4.92 -15.90
CA SER A 144 21.64 -4.21 -16.11
C SER A 144 20.72 -4.34 -14.88
N ALA A 145 20.00 -3.28 -14.54
CA ALA A 145 18.99 -3.32 -13.47
C ALA A 145 17.89 -4.35 -13.77
N ARG A 146 17.57 -4.55 -15.06
CA ARG A 146 16.63 -5.56 -15.54
C ARG A 146 17.01 -6.96 -15.07
N THR A 147 18.27 -7.36 -15.29
CA THR A 147 18.77 -8.68 -14.85
C THR A 147 18.90 -8.72 -13.33
N PHE A 148 19.44 -7.66 -12.72
CA PHE A 148 19.64 -7.59 -11.28
C PHE A 148 18.35 -7.81 -10.49
N ALA A 149 17.24 -7.19 -10.90
CA ALA A 149 15.95 -7.28 -10.20
C ALA A 149 15.34 -8.68 -10.17
N GLN A 150 15.78 -9.59 -11.05
CA GLN A 150 15.23 -10.94 -11.19
C GLN A 150 16.05 -12.00 -10.46
N VAL A 151 17.32 -11.72 -10.16
CA VAL A 151 18.25 -12.70 -9.58
C VAL A 151 17.91 -13.10 -8.14
N PRO A 152 17.45 -12.19 -7.23
CA PRO A 152 17.08 -12.57 -5.87
C PRO A 152 16.02 -13.68 -5.83
N SER A 153 14.97 -13.56 -6.64
CA SER A 153 13.88 -14.55 -6.65
C SER A 153 14.33 -15.89 -7.23
N LEU A 154 15.18 -15.89 -8.27
CA LEU A 154 15.82 -17.09 -8.80
C LEU A 154 16.69 -17.81 -7.77
N MET A 155 17.37 -17.03 -6.92
CA MET A 155 18.16 -17.56 -5.82
C MET A 155 17.30 -17.89 -4.61
N GLY A 156 15.97 -17.81 -4.65
CA GLY A 156 15.10 -18.06 -3.49
C GLY A 156 15.42 -17.16 -2.29
N ILE A 157 15.87 -15.93 -2.55
CA ILE A 157 16.11 -14.88 -1.56
C ILE A 157 14.82 -14.09 -1.41
N HIS A 158 14.46 -13.79 -0.17
CA HIS A 158 13.32 -12.93 0.18
C HIS A 158 13.86 -11.65 0.81
N PRO A 159 14.11 -10.59 0.01
CA PRO A 159 14.62 -9.34 0.53
C PRO A 159 13.64 -8.70 1.52
N HIS A 160 14.16 -7.79 2.33
CA HIS A 160 13.33 -6.91 3.15
C HIS A 160 12.23 -6.23 2.30
N PRO A 161 10.97 -6.10 2.76
CA PRO A 161 9.86 -5.57 1.95
C PRO A 161 10.14 -4.25 1.23
N ASN A 162 10.81 -3.29 1.89
CA ASN A 162 11.23 -2.03 1.26
C ASN A 162 12.23 -2.26 0.11
N CYS A 163 13.21 -3.16 0.31
CA CYS A 163 14.19 -3.51 -0.71
C CYS A 163 13.51 -4.23 -1.88
N GLN A 164 12.59 -5.15 -1.61
CA GLN A 164 11.79 -5.80 -2.64
C GLN A 164 10.99 -4.77 -3.45
N ALA A 165 10.37 -3.79 -2.79
CA ALA A 165 9.67 -2.70 -3.48
C ALA A 165 10.61 -1.87 -4.38
N VAL A 166 11.89 -1.70 -4.03
CA VAL A 166 12.88 -1.06 -4.92
C VAL A 166 13.16 -1.92 -6.15
N LEU A 167 13.31 -3.24 -5.99
CA LEU A 167 13.50 -4.17 -7.11
C LEU A 167 12.28 -4.20 -8.04
N ASP A 168 11.09 -4.19 -7.46
CA ASP A 168 9.80 -4.20 -8.17
C ASP A 168 9.63 -2.99 -9.09
N ILE A 169 10.31 -1.88 -8.81
CA ILE A 169 10.24 -0.66 -9.63
C ILE A 169 11.42 -0.52 -10.58
N MET A 170 12.39 -1.44 -10.63
CA MET A 170 13.52 -1.35 -11.56
C MET A 170 13.06 -1.51 -13.02
N PRO A 171 13.70 -0.83 -14.01
CA PRO A 171 13.32 -0.97 -15.41
C PRO A 171 13.41 -2.42 -15.90
N GLY A 172 12.33 -2.92 -16.52
CA GLY A 172 12.24 -4.28 -17.05
C GLY A 172 10.96 -5.02 -16.63
N ILE A 173 10.98 -6.34 -16.79
CA ILE A 173 9.82 -7.23 -16.55
C ILE A 173 9.32 -7.14 -15.10
N SER A 174 10.23 -6.99 -14.12
CA SER A 174 9.85 -6.84 -12.70
C SER A 174 8.87 -5.69 -12.46
N ARG A 175 9.00 -4.59 -13.21
CA ARG A 175 8.09 -3.44 -13.12
C ARG A 175 6.72 -3.71 -13.75
N GLU A 176 6.67 -4.55 -14.77
CA GLU A 176 5.43 -4.88 -15.49
C GLU A 176 4.58 -5.89 -14.69
N GLU A 177 5.24 -6.84 -14.02
CA GLU A 177 4.58 -7.91 -13.26
C GLU A 177 4.27 -7.54 -11.80
N SER A 178 4.81 -6.43 -11.28
CA SER A 178 4.64 -6.03 -9.88
C SER A 178 3.43 -5.12 -9.64
N TRP A 179 3.20 -4.77 -8.38
CA TRP A 179 2.21 -3.78 -7.95
C TRP A 179 2.37 -2.42 -8.65
N TRP A 180 3.56 -2.11 -9.14
CA TRP A 180 3.86 -0.86 -9.83
C TRP A 180 3.05 -0.67 -11.12
N SER A 181 2.71 -1.74 -11.84
CA SER A 181 1.87 -1.61 -13.05
C SER A 181 0.39 -1.40 -12.72
N GLN A 182 -0.04 -1.75 -11.50
CA GLN A 182 -1.44 -1.76 -11.08
C GLN A 182 -1.86 -0.47 -10.38
N GLN A 183 -1.11 -0.03 -9.37
CA GLN A 183 -1.51 1.08 -8.51
C GLN A 183 -0.30 1.92 -8.07
N ARG A 184 -0.19 3.14 -8.61
CA ARG A 184 0.93 4.07 -8.35
C ARG A 184 0.48 5.37 -7.68
N ASN A 185 -0.58 5.31 -6.89
CA ASN A 185 -1.02 6.48 -6.13
C ASN A 185 -0.08 6.73 -4.93
N LEU A 186 -0.13 7.93 -4.38
CA LEU A 186 0.76 8.34 -3.29
C LEU A 186 0.60 7.46 -2.04
N HIS A 187 -0.62 7.00 -1.74
CA HIS A 187 -0.88 6.10 -0.61
C HIS A 187 -0.10 4.78 -0.75
N THR A 188 -0.21 4.10 -1.90
CA THR A 188 0.49 2.84 -2.16
C THR A 188 1.99 3.03 -2.06
N LEU A 189 2.52 4.11 -2.61
CA LEU A 189 3.95 4.43 -2.55
C LEU A 189 4.43 4.66 -1.12
N LEU A 190 3.68 5.44 -0.33
CA LEU A 190 3.99 5.67 1.08
C LEU A 190 3.99 4.36 1.87
N VAL A 191 3.03 3.45 1.63
CA VAL A 191 2.99 2.15 2.29
C VAL A 191 4.19 1.28 1.89
N LYS A 192 4.53 1.22 0.59
CA LYS A 192 5.62 0.40 0.06
C LYS A 192 7.01 0.87 0.49
N PHE A 193 7.19 2.18 0.65
CA PHE A 193 8.49 2.81 0.91
C PHE A 193 8.60 3.50 2.28
N ARG A 194 7.68 3.20 3.22
CA ARG A 194 7.64 3.82 4.56
C ARG A 194 8.91 3.63 5.40
N GLU A 195 9.74 2.65 5.06
CA GLU A 195 10.99 2.34 5.77
C GLU A 195 12.23 2.89 5.05
N SER A 196 12.03 3.74 4.04
CA SER A 196 13.11 4.48 3.41
C SER A 196 13.63 5.58 4.32
N GLU A 197 14.90 5.91 4.14
CA GLU A 197 15.69 6.85 4.92
C GLU A 197 15.92 8.15 4.13
N ALA A 198 15.84 9.27 4.83
CA ALA A 198 16.14 10.60 4.31
C ALA A 198 16.81 11.45 5.41
N SER A 199 17.71 12.35 5.00
CA SER A 199 18.31 13.32 5.92
C SER A 199 17.29 14.38 6.36
N ASP A 200 16.36 14.74 5.48
CA ASP A 200 15.22 15.61 5.78
C ASP A 200 13.95 14.76 5.73
N GLU A 201 13.19 14.72 6.83
CA GLU A 201 11.97 13.92 6.94
C GLU A 201 10.94 14.23 5.83
N ARG A 202 10.90 15.47 5.35
CA ARG A 202 9.97 15.91 4.30
C ARG A 202 10.25 15.24 2.96
N ASP A 203 11.49 14.84 2.71
CA ASP A 203 11.90 14.18 1.47
C ASP A 203 11.23 12.82 1.29
N ILE A 204 10.82 12.14 2.37
CA ILE A 204 10.02 10.90 2.28
C ILE A 204 8.75 11.13 1.47
N ILE A 205 8.06 12.25 1.71
CA ILE A 205 6.81 12.59 1.05
C ILE A 205 7.09 13.19 -0.34
N TYR A 206 8.03 14.13 -0.44
CA TYR A 206 8.31 14.83 -1.70
C TYR A 206 8.90 13.91 -2.77
N ALA A 207 9.79 12.99 -2.41
CA ALA A 207 10.34 12.04 -3.37
C ALA A 207 9.25 11.14 -3.96
N LEU A 208 8.33 10.64 -3.12
CA LEU A 208 7.23 9.76 -3.54
C LEU A 208 6.15 10.51 -4.32
N GLN A 209 5.86 11.75 -3.95
CA GLN A 209 4.93 12.61 -4.70
C GLN A 209 5.39 12.80 -6.16
N GLY A 210 6.69 12.96 -6.40
CA GLY A 210 7.22 13.15 -7.76
C GLY A 210 7.02 11.94 -8.69
N ILE A 211 6.88 10.73 -8.14
CA ILE A 211 6.67 9.49 -8.91
C ILE A 211 5.23 8.96 -8.85
N SER A 212 4.35 9.59 -8.07
CA SER A 212 2.97 9.12 -7.93
C SER A 212 2.08 9.59 -9.08
N SER A 213 1.17 8.73 -9.52
CA SER A 213 0.26 8.99 -10.66
C SER A 213 -0.76 10.10 -10.37
N ASP A 214 -1.08 10.31 -9.10
CA ASP A 214 -2.06 11.27 -8.60
C ASP A 214 -1.43 12.55 -8.03
N GLY A 215 -0.15 12.47 -7.62
CA GLY A 215 0.56 13.53 -6.92
C GLY A 215 1.47 14.34 -7.82
N CYS A 216 2.04 13.76 -8.87
CA CYS A 216 3.01 14.44 -9.75
C CYS A 216 2.45 15.69 -10.47
N GLN A 217 1.13 15.84 -10.53
CA GLN A 217 0.43 17.01 -11.10
C GLN A 217 -0.33 17.83 -10.05
N SER A 218 -0.17 17.52 -8.76
CA SER A 218 -0.93 18.16 -7.69
C SER A 218 -0.31 19.51 -7.29
N ASP A 219 -1.12 20.57 -7.32
CA ASP A 219 -0.76 21.87 -6.76
C ASP A 219 -0.77 21.90 -5.22
N VAL A 220 -1.27 20.83 -4.59
CA VAL A 220 -1.43 20.76 -3.13
C VAL A 220 -0.12 20.35 -2.45
N LEU A 221 0.56 19.34 -3.01
CA LEU A 221 1.78 18.75 -2.45
C LEU A 221 3.01 19.15 -3.26
N VAL A 222 3.26 20.45 -3.32
CA VAL A 222 4.46 21.00 -3.95
C VAL A 222 5.61 20.99 -2.94
N PRO A 223 6.82 20.51 -3.31
CA PRO A 223 7.99 20.56 -2.44
C PRO A 223 8.30 21.98 -1.95
N ASP A 224 8.22 22.18 -0.64
CA ASP A 224 8.46 23.47 0.01
C ASP A 224 9.18 23.32 1.35
N TYR A 225 10.49 23.53 1.33
CA TYR A 225 11.36 23.41 2.50
C TYR A 225 11.22 24.54 3.53
N THR A 226 10.36 25.55 3.31
CA THR A 226 9.99 26.50 4.37
C THR A 226 8.92 25.94 5.31
N LYS A 227 8.19 24.90 4.91
CA LYS A 227 7.17 24.25 5.75
C LYS A 227 7.80 23.34 6.79
N SER A 228 7.22 23.31 7.98
CA SER A 228 7.49 22.28 8.98
C SER A 228 7.02 20.89 8.49
N ILE A 229 7.61 19.82 9.01
CA ILE A 229 7.17 18.46 8.71
C ILE A 229 5.70 18.23 9.08
N GLN A 230 5.21 18.85 10.16
CA GLN A 230 3.82 18.76 10.58
C GLN A 230 2.86 19.35 9.54
N GLU A 231 3.22 20.47 8.92
CA GLU A 231 2.43 21.06 7.83
C GLU A 231 2.39 20.13 6.62
N VAL A 232 3.53 19.55 6.24
CA VAL A 232 3.60 18.61 5.11
C VAL A 232 2.77 17.34 5.38
N ILE A 233 2.81 16.80 6.60
CA ILE A 233 1.97 15.65 7.00
C ILE A 233 0.48 16.00 6.87
N ARG A 234 0.05 17.17 7.36
CA ARG A 234 -1.37 17.59 7.29
C ARG A 234 -1.84 17.78 5.86
N GLU A 235 -1.02 18.40 5.01
CA GLU A 235 -1.31 18.54 3.58
C GLU A 235 -1.40 17.17 2.90
N THR A 236 -0.53 16.23 3.29
CA THR A 236 -0.55 14.87 2.77
C THR A 236 -1.81 14.13 3.19
N ILE A 237 -2.21 14.22 4.46
CA ILE A 237 -3.46 13.64 4.95
C ILE A 237 -4.66 14.24 4.22
N SER A 238 -4.69 15.56 4.05
CA SER A 238 -5.73 16.24 3.27
C SER A 238 -5.81 15.71 1.84
N PHE A 239 -4.66 15.56 1.17
CA PHE A 239 -4.59 15.02 -0.18
C PHE A 239 -5.08 13.56 -0.26
N LEU A 240 -4.69 12.71 0.70
CA LEU A 240 -5.05 11.29 0.71
C LEU A 240 -6.53 11.04 1.05
N LEU A 241 -7.14 11.89 1.88
CA LEU A 241 -8.50 11.69 2.38
C LEU A 241 -9.55 12.46 1.58
N SER A 242 -9.18 13.61 1.04
CA SER A 242 -10.11 14.58 0.44
C SER A 242 -9.54 15.15 -0.86
N PRO A 243 -9.31 14.33 -1.90
CA PRO A 243 -8.71 14.81 -3.15
C PRO A 243 -9.55 15.89 -3.86
N THR A 244 -10.85 15.96 -3.59
CA THR A 244 -11.78 16.97 -4.13
C THR A 244 -11.97 18.20 -3.21
N ASN A 245 -11.72 18.07 -1.91
CA ASN A 245 -11.92 19.14 -0.92
C ASN A 245 -10.56 19.61 -0.38
N ARG A 246 -10.14 20.80 -0.82
CA ARG A 246 -8.81 21.38 -0.53
C ARG A 246 -8.76 22.15 0.79
N ASP A 247 -9.78 22.04 1.65
CA ASP A 247 -9.79 22.74 2.93
C ASP A 247 -8.79 22.14 3.92
N ARG A 248 -7.59 22.73 3.95
CA ARG A 248 -6.48 22.35 4.84
C ARG A 248 -6.81 22.57 6.32
N SER A 249 -7.79 23.41 6.64
CA SER A 249 -8.17 23.72 8.03
C SER A 249 -8.71 22.49 8.77
N LEU A 250 -9.34 21.57 8.03
CA LEU A 250 -9.95 20.35 8.56
C LEU A 250 -8.97 19.40 9.25
N TYR A 251 -7.66 19.53 9.01
CA TYR A 251 -6.64 18.62 9.53
C TYR A 251 -5.59 19.32 10.40
N GLN A 252 -5.73 20.63 10.66
CA GLN A 252 -4.77 21.41 11.47
C GLN A 252 -4.60 20.90 12.90
N PHE A 253 -5.61 20.20 13.42
CA PHE A 253 -5.57 19.63 14.78
C PHE A 253 -4.63 18.44 14.92
N LEU A 254 -4.17 17.84 13.82
CA LEU A 254 -3.26 16.69 13.85
C LEU A 254 -1.84 17.14 14.17
N ASP A 255 -1.19 16.44 15.09
CA ASP A 255 0.16 16.70 15.60
C ASP A 255 1.05 15.45 15.52
N TRP A 256 0.77 14.57 14.56
CA TRP A 256 1.50 13.32 14.40
C TRP A 256 2.93 13.58 13.92
N THR A 257 3.86 12.82 14.48
CA THR A 257 5.22 12.69 13.93
C THR A 257 5.19 11.89 12.63
N LEU A 258 6.21 12.02 11.78
CA LEU A 258 6.30 11.26 10.53
C LEU A 258 6.21 9.74 10.77
N PRO A 259 6.92 9.13 11.75
CA PRO A 259 6.79 7.69 12.01
C PRO A 259 5.38 7.28 12.44
N GLN A 260 4.68 8.10 13.23
CA GLN A 260 3.29 7.82 13.61
C GLN A 260 2.35 7.89 12.41
N PHE A 261 2.53 8.87 11.53
CA PHE A 261 1.75 8.99 10.29
C PHE A 261 1.96 7.77 9.40
N LEU A 262 3.21 7.39 9.13
CA LEU A 262 3.55 6.27 8.26
C LEU A 262 3.01 4.92 8.77
N ARG A 263 3.04 4.67 10.08
CA ARG A 263 2.44 3.46 10.68
C ARG A 263 0.92 3.40 10.54
N ARG A 264 0.27 4.56 10.48
CA ARG A 264 -1.20 4.68 10.40
C ARG A 264 -1.74 4.71 8.97
N LEU A 265 -0.90 4.53 7.95
CA LEU A 265 -1.35 4.63 6.55
C LEU A 265 -2.43 3.60 6.21
N ASP A 266 -2.31 2.38 6.72
CA ASP A 266 -3.27 1.28 6.46
C ASP A 266 -4.64 1.55 7.11
N THR A 267 -4.67 2.32 8.21
CA THR A 267 -5.88 2.68 8.98
C THR A 267 -6.12 4.19 9.03
N LEU A 268 -5.66 4.92 8.01
CA LEU A 268 -5.57 6.38 8.06
C LEU A 268 -6.92 7.05 8.34
N ARG A 269 -7.96 6.66 7.59
CA ARG A 269 -9.32 7.21 7.74
C ARG A 269 -9.88 6.99 9.16
N PRO A 270 -9.95 5.75 9.69
CA PRO A 270 -10.34 5.50 11.09
C PRO A 270 -9.54 6.32 12.10
N MET A 271 -8.21 6.40 11.96
CA MET A 271 -7.35 7.07 12.95
C MET A 271 -7.51 8.59 12.94
N VAL A 272 -7.73 9.19 11.78
CA VAL A 272 -8.05 10.62 11.68
C VAL A 272 -9.44 10.89 12.24
N LEU A 273 -10.42 10.02 11.97
CA LEU A 273 -11.77 10.12 12.55
C LEU A 273 -11.73 10.10 14.09
N ALA A 274 -11.02 9.13 14.68
CA ALA A 274 -10.83 9.03 16.12
C ALA A 274 -10.20 10.29 16.72
N SER A 275 -9.19 10.84 16.02
CA SER A 275 -8.50 12.06 16.44
C SER A 275 -9.38 13.30 16.33
N ALA A 276 -10.19 13.40 15.26
CA ALA A 276 -11.15 14.48 15.06
C ALA A 276 -12.21 14.48 16.16
N TRP A 277 -12.73 13.29 16.47
CA TRP A 277 -13.75 13.09 17.51
C TRP A 277 -13.24 13.50 18.89
N LYS A 278 -12.06 12.99 19.28
CA LYS A 278 -11.42 13.30 20.57
C LYS A 278 -11.16 14.80 20.77
N ARG A 279 -10.97 15.55 19.68
CA ARG A 279 -10.70 17.00 19.69
C ARG A 279 -11.93 17.85 19.35
N GLY A 280 -13.13 17.26 19.28
CA GLY A 280 -14.38 17.97 19.01
C GLY A 280 -14.46 18.62 17.63
N LYS A 281 -13.82 18.03 16.60
CA LYS A 281 -13.77 18.57 15.23
C LYS A 281 -14.94 18.04 14.39
N GLY A 282 -16.14 18.55 14.66
CA GLY A 282 -17.39 18.08 14.08
C GLY A 282 -17.42 18.06 12.56
N ASP A 283 -16.91 19.10 11.90
CA ASP A 283 -16.89 19.17 10.42
C ASP A 283 -16.04 18.06 9.80
N THR A 284 -14.86 17.79 10.37
CA THR A 284 -13.99 16.69 9.92
C THR A 284 -14.63 15.33 10.18
N VAL A 285 -15.28 15.14 11.34
CA VAL A 285 -16.03 13.91 11.65
C VAL A 285 -17.13 13.67 10.62
N LYS A 286 -17.95 14.70 10.36
CA LYS A 286 -19.05 14.65 9.39
C LYS A 286 -18.55 14.30 8.00
N LEU A 287 -17.48 14.97 7.53
CA LEU A 287 -16.89 14.70 6.22
C LEU A 287 -16.43 13.25 6.09
N LEU A 288 -15.72 12.72 7.10
CA LEU A 288 -15.17 11.36 7.06
C LEU A 288 -16.26 10.27 7.12
N LEU A 289 -17.33 10.51 7.89
CA LEU A 289 -18.48 9.60 7.94
C LEU A 289 -19.26 9.59 6.62
N GLN A 290 -19.46 10.76 5.99
CA GLN A 290 -20.09 10.87 4.67
C GLN A 290 -19.31 10.12 3.59
N HIS A 291 -17.99 10.02 3.72
CA HIS A 291 -17.12 9.26 2.80
C HIS A 291 -16.96 7.78 3.18
N GLY A 292 -17.81 7.27 4.08
CA GLY A 292 -17.93 5.85 4.40
C GLY A 292 -16.80 5.29 5.27
N THR A 293 -16.23 6.10 6.18
CA THR A 293 -15.18 5.62 7.10
C THR A 293 -15.74 4.56 8.06
N GLU A 294 -15.08 3.40 8.13
CA GLU A 294 -15.45 2.32 9.04
C GLU A 294 -15.14 2.69 10.50
N LEU A 295 -16.12 2.50 11.39
CA LEU A 295 -16.03 2.83 12.82
C LEU A 295 -15.36 1.74 13.67
N GLU A 296 -15.29 0.53 13.15
CA GLU A 296 -14.80 -0.67 13.85
C GLU A 296 -13.43 -1.14 13.36
N GLY A 297 -12.87 -0.49 12.33
CA GLY A 297 -11.55 -0.83 11.82
C GLY A 297 -10.48 -0.57 12.89
N THR A 298 -9.77 -1.63 13.28
CA THR A 298 -8.74 -1.58 14.32
C THR A 298 -7.35 -1.33 13.74
N ASP A 299 -6.51 -0.57 14.44
CA ASP A 299 -5.09 -0.45 14.13
C ASP A 299 -4.26 -1.68 14.54
N GLU A 300 -2.94 -1.60 14.37
CA GLU A 300 -1.96 -2.64 14.75
C GLU A 300 -1.94 -2.97 16.25
N TRP A 301 -2.55 -2.13 17.10
CA TRP A 301 -2.74 -2.36 18.53
C TRP A 301 -4.17 -2.78 18.89
N GLY A 302 -5.01 -3.07 17.89
CA GLY A 302 -6.40 -3.47 18.09
C GLY A 302 -7.34 -2.31 18.44
N GLN A 303 -6.92 -1.06 18.25
CA GLN A 303 -7.72 0.11 18.64
C GLN A 303 -8.61 0.57 17.48
N SER A 304 -9.92 0.59 17.71
CA SER A 304 -10.90 1.20 16.80
C SER A 304 -11.20 2.65 17.16
N PRO A 305 -11.75 3.46 16.24
CA PRO A 305 -12.30 4.78 16.54
C PRO A 305 -13.20 4.78 17.78
N LEU A 306 -14.08 3.79 17.92
CA LEU A 306 -14.96 3.68 19.09
C LEU A 306 -14.20 3.35 20.37
N SER A 307 -13.22 2.46 20.34
CA SER A 307 -12.41 2.15 21.54
C SER A 307 -11.58 3.36 22.02
N LEU A 308 -11.15 4.20 21.08
CA LEU A 308 -10.37 5.40 21.39
C LEU A 308 -11.23 6.53 21.95
N VAL A 309 -12.52 6.54 21.61
CA VAL A 309 -13.51 7.52 22.09
C VAL A 309 -14.13 7.08 23.41
N GLY A 310 -14.40 5.79 23.61
CA GLY A 310 -15.05 5.23 24.81
C GLY A 310 -14.25 5.34 26.12
N ALA A 311 -13.01 5.82 26.08
CA ALA A 311 -12.16 5.98 27.26
C ALA A 311 -12.23 7.38 27.92
N LYS A 312 -13.02 8.33 27.38
CA LYS A 312 -13.22 9.66 28.00
C LYS A 312 -14.69 10.06 27.98
N GLU A 313 -15.34 10.05 29.14
CA GLU A 313 -16.67 10.62 29.43
C GLU A 313 -16.75 12.17 29.23
N GLN A 314 -15.86 12.79 28.45
CA GLN A 314 -15.75 14.25 28.32
C GLN A 314 -15.38 14.73 26.90
N ALA A 315 -15.63 13.94 25.85
CA ALA A 315 -15.74 14.54 24.52
C ALA A 315 -17.13 15.18 24.40
N PRO A 316 -17.30 16.41 23.88
CA PRO A 316 -18.63 16.95 23.65
C PRO A 316 -19.36 15.94 22.78
N LEU A 317 -20.45 15.39 23.32
CA LEU A 317 -21.36 14.49 22.63
C LEU A 317 -21.94 15.28 21.45
N LEU A 318 -21.22 15.34 20.34
CA LEU A 318 -21.86 15.56 19.05
C LEU A 318 -22.83 14.40 18.93
N PRO A 319 -24.15 14.65 18.87
CA PRO A 319 -25.10 13.57 18.94
C PRO A 319 -24.90 12.75 17.68
N VAL A 320 -24.27 11.58 17.80
CA VAL A 320 -24.14 10.63 16.69
C VAL A 320 -25.53 10.35 16.12
N ALA A 321 -26.56 10.44 16.97
CA ALA A 321 -27.98 10.36 16.65
C ALA A 321 -28.54 11.52 15.79
N GLU A 322 -27.97 12.74 15.81
CA GLU A 322 -28.41 13.86 14.96
C GLU A 322 -27.75 13.85 13.57
N TYR A 323 -26.69 13.07 13.37
CA TYR A 323 -25.93 13.00 12.11
C TYR A 323 -26.14 11.68 11.34
N ILE A 324 -27.00 10.79 11.84
CA ILE A 324 -27.72 9.80 11.04
C ILE A 324 -28.87 10.57 10.36
N PRO A 325 -29.05 10.54 9.03
CA PRO A 325 -30.11 11.31 8.38
C PRO A 325 -31.50 10.97 8.96
N ALA A 326 -32.14 11.94 9.62
CA ALA A 326 -33.50 11.81 10.13
C ALA A 326 -34.51 12.12 9.01
N ALA A 327 -35.34 11.11 8.71
CA ALA A 327 -36.64 11.10 8.04
C ALA A 327 -36.75 11.45 6.53
N TYR A 328 -37.21 10.46 5.75
CA TYR A 328 -38.14 10.66 4.64
C TYR A 328 -39.57 10.38 5.13
N PRO A 329 -40.60 11.00 4.54
CA PRO A 329 -41.87 11.28 5.18
C PRO A 329 -42.80 10.07 5.29
N ASP A 330 -43.68 10.14 6.30
CA ASP A 330 -44.86 9.30 6.49
C ASP A 330 -45.63 9.05 5.18
N THR A 331 -45.85 7.78 4.85
CA THR A 331 -47.03 7.36 4.08
C THR A 331 -47.53 6.01 4.57
N THR A 332 -48.47 6.07 5.51
CA THR A 332 -49.54 5.09 5.67
C THR A 332 -50.43 5.13 4.42
N SER A 333 -50.15 4.31 3.39
CA SER A 333 -51.15 3.94 2.38
C SER A 333 -50.69 2.77 1.51
N SER A 334 -51.32 1.61 1.75
CA SER A 334 -51.81 0.67 0.73
C SER A 334 -51.01 0.55 -0.58
N CYS A 335 -50.18 -0.50 -0.68
CA CYS A 335 -49.90 -1.17 -1.95
C CYS A 335 -49.66 -2.67 -1.69
N TYR A 336 -50.76 -3.44 -1.69
CA TYR A 336 -50.75 -4.86 -2.03
C TYR A 336 -50.69 -4.93 -3.56
N ASP A 337 -49.59 -5.41 -4.13
CA ASP A 337 -49.58 -6.39 -5.22
C ASP A 337 -48.18 -6.62 -5.79
N TYR A 338 -48.04 -7.81 -6.39
CA TYR A 338 -46.83 -8.44 -6.87
C TYR A 338 -46.19 -7.70 -8.06
N GLU A 339 -44.92 -7.29 -7.89
CA GLU A 339 -43.78 -7.48 -8.81
C GLU A 339 -42.58 -6.65 -8.33
N LEU A 340 -41.36 -7.18 -8.52
CA LEU A 340 -40.11 -6.61 -8.03
C LEU A 340 -39.78 -5.26 -8.69
N CYS A 341 -40.18 -4.14 -8.07
CA CYS A 341 -39.68 -2.81 -8.42
C CYS A 341 -38.39 -2.50 -7.62
N ALA A 342 -37.33 -2.08 -8.32
CA ALA A 342 -35.97 -1.91 -7.79
C ALA A 342 -35.73 -0.60 -7.01
N ASP A 343 -36.73 0.28 -6.92
CA ASP A 343 -36.53 1.67 -6.45
C ASP A 343 -37.36 2.05 -5.21
N CYS A 344 -37.78 1.10 -4.37
CA CYS A 344 -38.45 1.41 -3.10
C CYS A 344 -37.87 0.62 -1.91
N PRO A 345 -37.22 1.26 -0.92
CA PRO A 345 -36.70 0.58 0.27
C PRO A 345 -37.88 0.18 1.18
N ARG A 346 -38.10 -1.14 1.33
CA ARG A 346 -39.11 -1.66 2.27
C ARG A 346 -38.54 -1.65 3.69
N VAL A 347 -39.07 -0.78 4.54
CA VAL A 347 -38.88 -0.84 5.99
C VAL A 347 -39.69 -2.05 6.50
N LEU A 348 -39.04 -2.94 7.25
CA LEU A 348 -39.70 -4.06 7.93
C LEU A 348 -39.51 -3.84 9.43
N SER A 349 -40.55 -4.13 10.22
CA SER A 349 -40.38 -4.25 11.66
C SER A 349 -39.33 -5.32 11.97
N PHE A 350 -38.60 -5.16 13.07
CA PHE A 350 -37.57 -6.11 13.47
C PHE A 350 -38.10 -7.55 13.54
N GLU A 351 -39.33 -7.73 14.04
CA GLU A 351 -39.95 -9.05 14.20
C GLU A 351 -40.36 -9.70 12.87
N ASP A 352 -40.80 -8.90 11.89
CA ASP A 352 -41.08 -9.37 10.53
C ASP A 352 -39.82 -9.72 9.75
N ALA A 353 -38.76 -8.91 9.92
CA ALA A 353 -37.46 -9.16 9.32
C ALA A 353 -36.82 -10.44 9.87
N LYS A 354 -36.91 -10.64 11.19
CA LYS A 354 -36.45 -11.85 11.89
C LYS A 354 -37.22 -13.09 11.46
N THR A 355 -38.54 -13.00 11.36
CA THR A 355 -39.40 -14.12 10.92
C THR A 355 -39.09 -14.52 9.47
N LYS A 356 -39.01 -13.57 8.54
CA LYS A 356 -38.64 -13.85 7.13
C LYS A 356 -37.25 -14.43 6.98
N LEU A 357 -36.26 -13.88 7.70
CA LEU A 357 -34.89 -14.37 7.67
C LEU A 357 -34.83 -15.83 8.17
N GLY A 358 -35.54 -16.13 9.27
CA GLY A 358 -35.63 -17.47 9.84
C GLY A 358 -36.29 -18.48 8.89
N GLU A 359 -37.39 -18.14 8.23
CA GLU A 359 -38.07 -19.01 7.27
C GLU A 359 -37.23 -19.28 6.01
N GLU A 360 -36.54 -18.27 5.48
CA GLU A 360 -35.72 -18.42 4.28
C GLU A 360 -34.41 -19.18 4.54
N LEU A 361 -33.79 -18.99 5.71
CA LEU A 361 -32.66 -19.79 6.16
C LEU A 361 -33.07 -21.25 6.31
N LYS A 362 -34.22 -21.54 6.94
CA LYS A 362 -34.77 -22.91 7.05
C LYS A 362 -34.99 -23.54 5.67
N ARG A 363 -35.55 -22.81 4.70
CA ARG A 363 -35.74 -23.28 3.30
C ARG A 363 -34.41 -23.61 2.62
N HIS A 364 -33.41 -22.75 2.73
CA HIS A 364 -32.09 -22.99 2.13
C HIS A 364 -31.33 -24.15 2.80
N TRP A 365 -31.52 -24.36 4.11
CA TRP A 365 -30.92 -25.48 4.84
C TRP A 365 -31.57 -26.82 4.53
N ALA A 366 -32.89 -26.88 4.33
CA ALA A 366 -33.57 -28.08 3.87
C ALA A 366 -33.03 -28.56 2.51
N HIS A 367 -32.76 -27.62 1.60
CA HIS A 367 -32.11 -27.91 0.32
C HIS A 367 -30.66 -28.40 0.48
N LEU A 368 -29.96 -27.99 1.54
CA LEU A 368 -28.56 -28.36 1.79
C LEU A 368 -28.38 -29.75 2.43
N GLN A 369 -29.36 -30.23 3.20
CA GLN A 369 -29.29 -31.57 3.81
C GLN A 369 -29.35 -32.71 2.78
N GLY A 370 -29.86 -32.45 1.56
CA GLY A 370 -29.85 -33.42 0.46
C GLY A 370 -28.55 -33.49 -0.34
N ILE A 371 -27.54 -32.67 -0.03
CA ILE A 371 -26.32 -32.55 -0.84
C ILE A 371 -25.13 -33.26 -0.15
N HIS A 372 -24.64 -34.34 -0.74
CA HIS A 372 -23.66 -35.26 -0.12
C HIS A 372 -22.19 -34.76 -0.10
N GLU A 373 -21.83 -33.68 -0.81
CA GLU A 373 -20.43 -33.33 -1.06
C GLU A 373 -19.94 -32.05 -0.33
N GLN A 374 -18.76 -32.11 0.32
CA GLN A 374 -18.20 -31.02 1.14
C GLN A 374 -17.98 -29.71 0.38
N VAL A 375 -17.59 -29.79 -0.90
CA VAL A 375 -17.36 -28.62 -1.76
C VAL A 375 -18.68 -27.88 -2.05
N ALA A 376 -19.76 -28.62 -2.25
CA ALA A 376 -21.09 -28.06 -2.50
C ALA A 376 -21.64 -27.35 -1.24
N LYS A 377 -21.42 -27.91 -0.04
CA LYS A 377 -21.76 -27.25 1.23
C LYS A 377 -21.01 -25.93 1.42
N ARG A 378 -19.73 -25.85 1.03
CA ARG A 378 -18.92 -24.63 1.14
C ARG A 378 -19.38 -23.53 0.17
N ARG A 379 -19.74 -23.90 -1.06
CA ARG A 379 -20.33 -22.97 -2.05
C ARG A 379 -21.69 -22.44 -1.62
N ALA A 380 -22.51 -23.29 -1.02
CA ALA A 380 -23.82 -22.89 -0.51
C ALA A 380 -23.71 -21.96 0.71
N GLN A 381 -22.77 -22.22 1.63
CA GLN A 381 -22.50 -21.30 2.75
C GLN A 381 -22.05 -19.91 2.26
N ASN A 382 -21.22 -19.86 1.20
CA ASN A 382 -20.82 -18.59 0.59
C ASN A 382 -22.00 -17.87 -0.08
N ARG A 383 -22.96 -18.61 -0.66
CA ARG A 383 -24.21 -18.04 -1.17
C ARG A 383 -25.07 -17.47 -0.05
N ILE A 384 -25.22 -18.18 1.07
CA ILE A 384 -25.93 -17.67 2.27
C ILE A 384 -25.24 -16.40 2.80
N ASN A 385 -23.90 -16.38 2.89
CA ASN A 385 -23.17 -15.20 3.32
C ASN A 385 -23.35 -14.00 2.38
N LYS A 386 -23.32 -14.23 1.07
CA LYS A 386 -23.58 -13.20 0.06
C LYS A 386 -25.03 -12.71 0.13
N TYR A 387 -25.97 -13.61 0.43
CA TYR A 387 -27.38 -13.29 0.61
C TYR A 387 -27.62 -12.46 1.86
N VAL A 388 -27.09 -12.85 3.02
CA VAL A 388 -27.11 -12.06 4.27
C VAL A 388 -26.49 -10.68 4.05
N SER A 389 -25.37 -10.60 3.32
CA SER A 389 -24.73 -9.34 3.00
C SER A 389 -25.54 -8.46 2.04
N ARG A 390 -26.37 -9.07 1.18
CA ARG A 390 -27.30 -8.37 0.28
C ARG A 390 -28.57 -7.95 1.01
N TRP A 391 -29.07 -8.78 1.93
CA TRP A 391 -30.18 -8.44 2.84
C TRP A 391 -29.86 -7.21 3.69
N LYS A 392 -28.63 -7.13 4.23
CA LYS A 392 -28.11 -5.94 4.93
C LYS A 392 -28.09 -4.65 4.08
N LYS A 393 -28.15 -4.77 2.75
CA LYS A 393 -28.16 -3.62 1.82
C LYS A 393 -29.57 -3.25 1.35
N VAL A 394 -30.55 -4.14 1.51
CA VAL A 394 -31.89 -4.01 0.90
C VAL A 394 -32.95 -3.67 1.96
N PHE A 395 -32.76 -4.04 3.22
CA PHE A 395 -33.70 -3.75 4.30
C PHE A 395 -33.08 -2.81 5.34
N TYR A 396 -33.81 -1.74 5.69
CA TYR A 396 -33.45 -0.79 6.73
C TYR A 396 -34.25 -1.11 7.99
N LEU A 397 -33.56 -1.28 9.13
CA LEU A 397 -34.19 -1.48 10.44
C LEU A 397 -34.40 -0.11 11.10
N GLU A 398 -35.54 0.06 11.79
CA GLU A 398 -36.02 1.35 12.31
C GLU A 398 -35.13 1.93 13.42
N THR A 399 -34.37 1.10 14.15
CA THR A 399 -33.47 1.56 15.22
C THR A 399 -32.08 0.90 15.16
N ALA A 400 -31.07 1.59 15.69
CA ALA A 400 -29.70 1.09 15.78
C ALA A 400 -29.58 -0.12 16.75
N GLU A 401 -30.46 -0.20 17.75
CA GLU A 401 -30.55 -1.33 18.68
C GLU A 401 -31.03 -2.61 17.98
N ASP A 402 -32.01 -2.50 17.08
CA ASP A 402 -32.49 -3.62 16.27
C ASP A 402 -31.40 -4.16 15.32
N TYR A 403 -30.52 -3.29 14.81
CA TYR A 403 -29.37 -3.69 14.01
C TYR A 403 -28.33 -4.46 14.84
N HIS A 404 -28.08 -4.04 16.08
CA HIS A 404 -27.20 -4.75 17.00
C HIS A 404 -27.76 -6.12 17.39
N ILE A 405 -29.06 -6.21 17.66
CA ILE A 405 -29.72 -7.48 18.00
C ILE A 405 -29.71 -8.42 16.79
N LEU A 406 -30.04 -7.95 15.58
CA LEU A 406 -30.02 -8.79 14.37
C LEU A 406 -28.60 -9.22 13.98
N ALA A 407 -27.60 -8.34 14.10
CA ALA A 407 -26.21 -8.68 13.83
C ALA A 407 -25.67 -9.69 14.85
N HIS A 408 -26.07 -9.56 16.12
CA HIS A 408 -25.74 -10.50 17.19
C HIS A 408 -26.44 -11.86 16.99
N GLU A 409 -27.70 -11.89 16.55
CA GLU A 409 -28.40 -13.13 16.19
C GLU A 409 -27.78 -13.81 14.96
N ILE A 410 -27.44 -13.06 13.91
CA ILE A 410 -26.70 -13.59 12.74
C ILE A 410 -25.32 -14.12 13.14
N HIS A 411 -24.66 -13.46 14.09
CA HIS A 411 -23.37 -13.90 14.63
C HIS A 411 -23.52 -15.17 15.48
N ASN A 412 -24.57 -15.27 16.30
CA ASN A 412 -24.86 -16.43 17.13
C ASN A 412 -25.34 -17.64 16.31
N GLU A 413 -26.13 -17.42 15.26
CA GLU A 413 -26.43 -18.42 14.24
C GLU A 413 -25.13 -18.94 13.59
N ARG A 414 -24.23 -18.04 13.15
CA ARG A 414 -22.92 -18.41 12.61
C ARG A 414 -22.03 -19.16 13.61
N LYS A 415 -22.11 -18.84 14.89
CA LYS A 415 -21.31 -19.45 15.97
C LYS A 415 -21.86 -20.82 16.37
N GLY A 416 -23.19 -20.96 16.46
CA GLY A 416 -23.88 -22.25 16.60
C GLY A 416 -23.59 -23.21 15.44
N LEU A 417 -23.53 -22.67 14.20
CA LEU A 417 -23.14 -23.40 12.99
C LEU A 417 -21.67 -23.87 12.99
N ARG A 418 -20.77 -23.15 13.70
CA ARG A 418 -19.37 -23.55 13.88
C ARG A 418 -19.24 -24.65 14.92
N LEU A 419 -20.03 -24.58 15.99
CA LEU A 419 -20.07 -25.57 17.07
C LEU A 419 -20.73 -26.90 16.64
N GLN A 420 -21.77 -26.90 15.79
CA GLN A 420 -22.30 -28.14 15.19
C GLN A 420 -21.31 -28.84 14.24
N ARG A 421 -20.35 -28.09 13.67
CA ARG A 421 -19.26 -28.62 12.85
C ARG A 421 -18.21 -29.35 13.69
N GLU A 422 -17.90 -28.83 14.87
CA GLU A 422 -16.91 -29.38 15.79
C GLU A 422 -17.48 -30.53 16.64
N GLY A 423 -18.78 -30.48 16.97
CA GLY A 423 -19.49 -31.53 17.73
C GLY A 423 -19.74 -32.84 16.96
N ARG A 424 -19.56 -32.89 15.64
CA ARG A 424 -19.64 -34.15 14.84
C ARG A 424 -18.29 -34.84 14.60
N GLN A 425 -17.19 -34.27 15.08
CA GLN A 425 -15.85 -34.89 14.97
C GLN A 425 -15.39 -35.61 16.24
N ARG A 426 -16.25 -35.75 17.25
CA ARG A 426 -16.01 -36.64 18.40
C ARG A 426 -17.26 -37.47 18.70
N MET A 427 -17.37 -38.61 18.02
CA MET A 427 -17.86 -39.84 18.64
C MET A 427 -16.74 -40.88 18.53
N PRO A 428 -16.54 -41.71 19.58
CA PRO A 428 -15.41 -42.64 19.69
C PRO A 428 -15.34 -43.68 18.56
#